data_AF-D8QUQ8-F1
#
_entry.id   AF-D8QUQ8-F1
#
_cell.length_a   1.000
_cell.length_b   1.000
_cell.length_c   1.000
_cell.angle_alpha   90.00
_cell.angle_beta   90.00
_cell.angle_gamma   90.00
#
_symmetry.space_group_name_H-M   'P 1'
#
loop_
_entity.id
_entity.type
_entity.pdbx_description
1 polymer ?
#
loop_
_entity_poly.entity_id
_entity_poly.type
_entity_poly.pdbx_seq_one_letter_code
_entity_poly.pdbx_strand_id
1 'polypeptide(L)' 'GEYAYIDVLLDTGSKRAIIDTDFSSQFVIARPSDEYQAILAEIPPVFVGTEDELHKFLHLIS' A
#
# COMPACT_ATOMS: atom_id res chain seq x y z
N GLY A 1 -1.54 1.88 -17.54
CA GLY A 1 -2.65 1.28 -16.80
C GLY A 1 -3.34 2.38 -16.03
N GLU A 2 -4.62 2.26 -15.79
CA GLU A 2 -5.32 3.11 -14.83
C GLU A 2 -5.15 2.48 -13.45
N TYR A 3 -4.58 3.24 -12.52
CA TYR A 3 -4.51 2.86 -11.11
C TYR A 3 -5.68 3.52 -10.39
N ALA A 4 -6.37 2.76 -9.54
CA ALA A 4 -7.54 3.22 -8.82
C ALA A 4 -7.48 2.73 -7.37
N TYR A 5 -7.90 3.60 -6.46
CA TYR A 5 -8.06 3.31 -5.04
C TYR A 5 -9.32 4.01 -4.54
N ILE A 6 -9.79 3.64 -3.36
CA ILE A 6 -10.94 4.26 -2.71
C ILE A 6 -10.42 5.28 -1.70
N ASP A 7 -10.89 6.52 -1.82
CA ASP A 7 -10.63 7.59 -0.85
C ASP A 7 -11.85 7.76 0.06
N VAL A 8 -11.66 7.62 1.36
CA VAL A 8 -12.70 7.69 2.38
C VAL A 8 -12.49 8.93 3.23
N LEU A 9 -13.48 9.82 3.23
CA LEU A 9 -13.54 10.95 4.16
C LEU A 9 -14.07 10.46 5.51
N LEU A 10 -13.22 10.48 6.52
CA LEU A 10 -13.56 10.19 7.92
C LEU A 10 -13.85 11.53 8.61
N ASP A 11 -15.08 11.70 9.11
CA ASP A 11 -15.64 12.97 9.64
C ASP A 11 -15.76 14.11 8.60
N THR A 12 -16.31 15.25 9.03
CA THR A 12 -16.42 16.47 8.21
C THR A 12 -15.04 17.09 7.94
N GLY A 13 -14.31 16.49 7.00
CA GLY A 13 -13.34 17.16 6.14
C GLY A 13 -11.86 17.12 6.54
N SER A 14 -11.47 16.50 7.65
CA SER A 14 -10.08 16.57 8.14
C SER A 14 -9.34 15.24 8.26
N LYS A 15 -10.01 14.10 8.17
CA LYS A 15 -9.34 12.79 8.12
C LYS A 15 -9.70 12.06 6.84
N ARG A 16 -8.69 11.49 6.19
CA ARG A 16 -8.82 10.69 4.97
C ARG A 16 -8.16 9.35 5.18
N ALA A 17 -8.83 8.30 4.72
CA ALA A 17 -8.26 6.96 4.64
C ALA A 17 -8.27 6.49 3.19
N ILE A 18 -7.16 5.88 2.80
CA ILE A 18 -6.93 5.25 1.51
C ILE A 18 -7.22 3.77 1.69
N ILE A 19 -8.05 3.21 0.79
CA ILE A 19 -8.24 1.78 0.66
C ILE A 19 -7.74 1.38 -0.73
N ASP A 20 -6.64 0.64 -0.78
CA ASP A 20 -6.14 0.01 -1.99
C ASP A 20 -6.40 -1.50 -1.91
N THR A 21 -7.30 -1.99 -2.75
CA THR A 21 -7.74 -3.39 -2.76
C THR A 21 -6.79 -4.34 -3.49
N ASP A 22 -5.79 -3.81 -4.19
CA ASP A 22 -4.79 -4.60 -4.93
C ASP A 22 -3.39 -4.06 -4.65
N PHE A 23 -3.11 -3.85 -3.37
CA PHE A 23 -1.94 -3.11 -2.93
C PHE A 23 -0.64 -3.88 -3.17
N SER A 24 -0.59 -5.18 -2.86
CA SER A 24 0.62 -5.98 -3.03
C SER A 24 1.04 -6.15 -4.50
N SER A 25 0.09 -6.04 -5.45
CA SER A 25 0.40 -6.12 -6.88
C SER A 25 1.28 -4.95 -7.35
N GLN A 26 1.22 -3.80 -6.66
CA GLN A 26 2.03 -2.61 -6.97
C GLN A 26 3.52 -2.82 -6.71
N PHE A 27 3.90 -3.85 -5.96
CA PHE A 27 5.30 -4.15 -5.60
C PHE A 27 5.90 -5.30 -6.42
N VAL A 28 5.13 -5.91 -7.34
CA VAL A 28 5.64 -7.02 -8.15
C VAL A 28 6.66 -6.51 -9.18
N ILE A 29 7.89 -7.01 -9.08
CA ILE A 29 8.97 -6.73 -10.04
C ILE A 29 9.36 -7.97 -10.85
N ALA A 30 9.96 -7.76 -12.02
CA ALA A 30 10.54 -8.84 -12.79
C ALA A 30 11.82 -9.35 -12.11
N ARG A 31 11.90 -10.67 -11.89
CA ARG A 31 13.07 -11.36 -11.29
C ARG A 31 13.46 -10.78 -9.92
N PRO A 32 12.57 -10.87 -8.91
CA PRO A 32 12.91 -10.46 -7.56
C PRO A 32 14.06 -11.34 -7.00
N SER A 33 14.92 -10.77 -6.17
CA SER A 33 15.85 -11.55 -5.35
C SER A 33 15.07 -12.35 -4.30
N ASP A 34 15.70 -13.37 -3.72
CA ASP A 34 15.09 -14.15 -2.62
C ASP A 34 14.74 -13.25 -1.43
N GLU A 35 15.59 -12.26 -1.13
CA GLU A 35 15.35 -11.25 -0.09
C GLU A 35 14.13 -10.38 -0.40
N TYR A 36 13.99 -9.92 -1.64
CA TYR A 36 12.83 -9.14 -2.05
C TYR A 36 11.54 -9.99 -2.05
N GLN A 37 11.63 -11.27 -2.42
CA GLN A 37 10.49 -12.19 -2.29
C GLN A 37 10.04 -12.37 -0.84
N ALA A 38 10.98 -12.43 0.11
CA ALA A 38 10.65 -12.51 1.53
C ALA A 38 9.91 -11.24 2.01
N ILE A 39 10.35 -10.06 1.55
CA ILE A 39 9.67 -8.79 1.85
C ILE A 39 8.27 -8.76 1.22
N LEU A 40 8.13 -9.15 -0.06
CA LEU A 40 6.84 -9.22 -0.75
C LEU A 40 5.83 -10.12 -0.03
N ALA A 41 6.29 -11.19 0.62
CA ALA A 41 5.42 -12.10 1.38
C ALA A 41 4.80 -11.45 2.62
N GLU A 42 5.38 -10.38 3.15
CA GLU A 42 4.90 -9.63 4.31
C GLU A 42 3.99 -8.44 3.92
N ILE A 43 3.93 -8.07 2.63
CA ILE A 43 3.09 -6.96 2.16
C ILE A 43 1.62 -7.39 2.15
N PRO A 44 0.72 -6.61 2.78
CA PRO A 44 -0.69 -6.96 2.79
C PRO A 44 -1.29 -6.83 1.38
N PRO A 45 -2.20 -7.75 0.98
CA PRO A 45 -2.87 -7.66 -0.32
C PRO A 45 -3.80 -6.46 -0.44
N VAL A 46 -4.27 -5.94 0.70
CA VAL A 46 -5.14 -4.76 0.79
C VAL A 46 -4.54 -3.80 1.79
N PHE A 47 -4.38 -2.53 1.40
CA PHE A 47 -3.98 -1.46 2.30
C PHE A 47 -5.21 -0.68 2.75
N VAL A 48 -5.29 -0.39 4.06
CA VAL A 48 -6.28 0.50 4.66
C VAL A 48 -5.57 1.40 5.64
N GLY A 49 -5.53 2.69 5.38
CA GLY A 49 -4.85 3.63 6.28
C GLY A 49 -4.80 5.06 5.75
N THR A 50 -4.35 5.96 6.59
CA THR A 50 -4.07 7.36 6.23
C THR A 50 -2.84 7.46 5.34
N GLU A 51 -2.65 8.63 4.72
CA GLU A 51 -1.44 8.94 3.95
C GLU A 51 -0.16 8.81 4.80
N ASP A 52 -0.20 9.25 6.07
CA ASP A 52 0.93 9.11 7.01
C ASP A 52 1.26 7.64 7.31
N GLU A 53 0.25 6.78 7.45
CA GLU A 53 0.44 5.35 7.64
C GLU A 53 1.02 4.68 6.40
N LEU A 54 0.57 5.10 5.20
CA LEU A 54 1.13 4.64 3.94
C LEU A 54 2.61 5.02 3.82
N HIS A 55 2.98 6.26 4.13
CA HIS A 55 4.37 6.71 4.11
C HIS A 55 5.25 5.93 5.08
N LYS A 56 4.76 5.67 6.30
CA LYS A 56 5.48 4.85 7.29
C LYS A 56 5.68 3.42 6.78
N PHE A 57 4.65 2.84 6.17
CA PHE A 57 4.72 1.51 5.58
C PHE A 57 5.79 1.44 4.47
N LEU A 58 5.78 2.41 3.55
CA LEU A 58 6.78 2.47 2.47
C LEU A 58 8.22 2.63 2.99
N HIS A 59 8.42 3.34 4.10
CA HIS A 59 9.73 3.49 4.73
C HIS A 59 10.26 2.21 5.40
N LEU A 60 9.37 1.30 5.82
CA LEU A 60 9.78 0.02 6.41
C LEU A 60 10.32 -0.95 5.36
N ILE A 61 9.97 -0.73 4.09
CA ILE A 61 10.28 -1.62 2.95
C ILE A 61 11.55 -1.17 2.20
N SER A 62 12.03 0.06 2.42
CA SER A 62 13.18 0.66 1.71
C SER A 62 14.55 0.21 2.22
#